data_AF-A0A6G2DXG8-F1
#
_entry.id   AF-A0A6G2DXG8-F1
#
_cell.length_a   1.000
_cell.length_b   1.000
_cell.length_c   1.000
_cell.angle_alpha   90.00
_cell.angle_beta   90.00
_cell.angle_gamma   90.00
#
_symmetry.space_group_name_H-M   'P 1'
#
loop_
_entity.id
_entity.type
_entity.pdbx_description
1 polymer ?
#
loop_
_entity_poly.entity_id
_entity_poly.type
_entity_poly.pdbx_seq_one_letter_code
_entity_poly.pdbx_strand_id
1 'polypeptide(L)'
;KWVSIFNAVGILIVSIIQTKSLSGIGAGLFNLYNISSYIGDLVSFTRLMALGLSGASIASAFNLIVGLFPGILAKLTIGLVLFILLHAINIFLSLLSGYVHGARLIFVEFFGKFYEGGGKPFQPLKASEKYIKVITKN
;
A
#
# COMPACT_ATOMS: atom_id res chain seq x y z
N LYS A 1 17.90 13.23 -17.07
CA LYS A 1 17.82 14.70 -16.86
C LYS A 1 17.20 15.42 -18.06
N TRP A 2 17.80 15.33 -19.26
CA TRP A 2 17.30 16.00 -20.48
C TRP A 2 15.86 15.64 -20.88
N VAL A 3 15.48 14.37 -20.79
CA VAL A 3 14.11 13.89 -21.11
C VAL A 3 13.04 14.45 -20.16
N SER A 4 13.40 14.70 -18.90
CA SER A 4 12.46 15.22 -17.89
C SER A 4 12.19 16.71 -18.08
N ILE A 5 13.23 17.47 -18.46
CA ILE A 5 13.11 18.89 -18.82
C ILE A 5 12.28 19.04 -20.11
N PHE A 6 12.52 18.19 -21.11
CA PHE A 6 11.76 18.20 -22.36
C PHE A 6 10.27 17.92 -22.15
N ASN A 7 9.91 16.94 -21.31
CA ASN A 7 8.52 16.65 -20.97
C ASN A 7 7.87 17.79 -20.18
N ALA A 8 8.59 18.39 -19.22
CA ALA A 8 8.08 19.52 -18.44
C ALA A 8 7.78 20.74 -19.33
N VAL A 9 8.65 21.02 -20.30
CA VAL A 9 8.46 22.08 -21.29
C VAL A 9 7.29 21.76 -22.23
N GLY A 10 7.15 20.51 -22.67
CA GLY A 10 6.02 20.07 -23.50
C GLY A 10 4.66 20.24 -22.83
N ILE A 11 4.56 19.93 -21.53
CA ILE A 11 3.32 20.10 -20.75
C ILE A 11 2.98 21.59 -20.57
N LEU A 12 3.98 22.45 -20.35
CA LEU A 12 3.78 23.90 -20.27
C LEU A 12 3.28 24.47 -21.60
N ILE A 13 3.88 24.06 -22.74
CA ILE A 13 3.48 24.51 -24.07
C ILE A 13 2.05 24.06 -24.41
N VAL A 14 1.69 22.80 -24.15
CA VAL A 14 0.33 22.29 -24.38
C VAL A 14 -0.70 23.02 -23.52
N SER A 15 -0.37 23.32 -22.26
CA SER A 15 -1.28 24.04 -21.35
C SER A 15 -1.50 25.51 -21.76
N ILE A 16 -0.45 26.18 -22.30
CA ILE A 16 -0.54 27.53 -22.87
C ILE A 16 -1.40 27.56 -24.14
N ILE A 17 -1.26 26.56 -25.02
CA ILE A 17 -2.05 26.45 -26.25
C ILE A 17 -3.54 26.25 -25.94
N GLN A 18 -3.86 25.49 -24.89
CA GLN A 18 -5.24 25.14 -24.56
C GLN A 18 -6.01 26.28 -23.86
N THR A 19 -5.32 27.20 -23.17
CA THR A 19 -5.96 28.30 -22.41
C THR A 19 -5.96 29.65 -23.13
N LYS A 20 -5.28 29.81 -24.27
CA LYS A 20 -5.23 31.06 -25.07
C LYS A 20 -4.90 32.33 -24.25
N SER A 21 -4.24 32.22 -23.10
CA SER A 21 -3.78 33.36 -22.29
C SER A 21 -2.58 32.99 -21.41
N LEU A 22 -1.81 34.01 -20.97
CA LEU A 22 -0.64 33.89 -20.09
C LEU A 22 -0.98 33.32 -18.69
N SER A 23 -2.27 33.26 -18.33
CA SER A 23 -2.78 32.55 -17.15
C SER A 23 -2.64 31.01 -17.26
N GLY A 24 -2.39 30.50 -18.47
CA GLY A 24 -2.10 29.08 -18.74
C GLY A 24 -0.83 28.53 -18.08
N ILE A 25 0.07 29.40 -17.60
CA ILE A 25 1.23 28.99 -16.81
C ILE A 25 0.77 28.39 -15.47
N GLY A 26 -0.28 28.93 -14.87
CA GLY A 26 -0.89 28.37 -13.66
C GLY A 26 -1.52 27.00 -13.91
N ALA A 27 -2.24 26.84 -15.02
CA ALA A 27 -2.81 25.55 -15.44
C ALA A 27 -1.73 24.51 -15.81
N GLY A 28 -0.61 24.95 -16.38
CA GLY A 28 0.53 24.10 -16.70
C GLY A 28 1.28 23.63 -15.45
N LEU A 29 1.45 24.50 -14.46
CA LEU A 29 2.02 24.15 -13.16
C LEU A 29 1.10 23.23 -12.36
N PHE A 30 -0.22 23.43 -12.43
CA PHE A 30 -1.22 22.52 -11.86
C PHE A 30 -1.23 21.15 -12.55
N ASN A 31 -1.07 21.09 -13.88
CA ASN A 31 -0.92 19.81 -14.61
C ASN A 31 0.36 19.08 -14.23
N LEU A 32 1.48 19.79 -14.09
CA LEU A 32 2.74 19.22 -13.59
C LEU A 32 2.62 18.75 -12.14
N TYR A 33 1.90 19.48 -11.30
CA TYR A 33 1.60 19.08 -9.93
C TYR A 33 0.72 17.83 -9.88
N ASN A 34 -0.27 17.73 -10.77
CA ASN A 34 -1.09 16.52 -10.92
C ASN A 34 -0.24 15.31 -11.33
N ILE A 35 0.65 15.47 -12.31
CA ILE A 35 1.58 14.39 -12.73
C ILE A 35 2.56 14.02 -11.61
N SER A 36 3.07 15.02 -10.87
CA SER A 36 3.91 14.79 -9.69
C SER A 36 3.16 14.09 -8.56
N SER A 37 1.85 14.33 -8.43
CA SER A 37 0.98 13.67 -7.45
C SER A 37 0.82 12.19 -7.78
N TYR A 38 0.65 11.84 -9.06
CA TYR A 38 0.65 10.42 -9.50
C TYR A 38 1.98 9.71 -9.24
N ILE A 39 3.10 10.42 -9.42
CA ILE A 39 4.43 9.87 -9.10
C ILE A 39 4.56 9.69 -7.57
N GLY A 40 4.00 10.59 -6.78
CA GLY A 40 3.89 10.47 -5.33
C GLY A 40 3.10 9.22 -4.90
N ASP A 41 1.98 8.94 -5.56
CA ASP A 41 1.20 7.72 -5.32
C ASP A 41 2.03 6.47 -5.64
N LEU A 42 2.72 6.45 -6.78
CA LEU A 42 3.57 5.33 -7.19
C LEU A 42 4.71 5.09 -6.18
N VAL A 43 5.35 6.16 -5.71
CA VAL A 43 6.37 6.11 -4.65
C VAL A 43 5.78 5.57 -3.36
N SER A 44 4.54 5.90 -3.01
CA SER A 44 3.89 5.32 -1.84
C SER A 44 3.73 3.79 -1.90
N PHE A 45 3.50 3.22 -3.08
CA PHE A 45 3.46 1.76 -3.27
C PHE A 45 4.84 1.08 -3.22
N THR A 46 5.94 1.80 -3.48
CA THR A 46 7.30 1.26 -3.33
C THR A 46 7.60 0.78 -1.90
N ARG A 47 6.85 1.30 -0.93
CA ARG A 47 6.92 0.91 0.48
C ARG A 47 6.58 -0.56 0.71
N LEU A 48 5.55 -1.07 0.01
CA LEU A 48 5.18 -2.48 0.06
C LEU A 48 6.25 -3.36 -0.60
N MET A 49 6.82 -2.90 -1.71
CA MET A 49 7.96 -3.56 -2.36
C MET A 49 9.18 -3.65 -1.43
N ALA A 50 9.50 -2.57 -0.72
CA ALA A 50 10.62 -2.52 0.22
C ALA A 50 10.44 -3.49 1.40
N LEU A 51 9.21 -3.65 1.91
CA LEU A 51 8.90 -4.63 2.94
C LEU A 51 9.08 -6.08 2.45
N GLY A 52 8.63 -6.38 1.23
CA GLY A 52 8.83 -7.69 0.61
C GLY A 52 10.32 -8.01 0.38
N LEU A 53 11.08 -7.03 -0.10
CA LEU A 53 12.53 -7.16 -0.30
C LEU A 53 13.27 -7.39 1.02
N SER A 54 12.87 -6.70 2.09
CA SER A 54 13.44 -6.88 3.43
C SER A 54 13.19 -8.30 3.97
N GLY A 55 11.97 -8.81 3.88
CA GLY A 55 11.64 -10.18 4.30
C GLY A 55 12.39 -11.26 3.51
N ALA A 56 12.58 -11.06 2.21
CA ALA A 56 13.38 -11.94 1.36
C ALA A 56 14.88 -11.91 1.72
N SER A 57 15.42 -10.73 2.05
CA SER A 57 16.80 -10.57 2.52
C SER A 57 17.04 -11.28 3.85
N ILE A 58 16.10 -11.17 4.80
CA ILE A 58 16.17 -11.87 6.09
C ILE A 58 16.11 -13.40 5.88
N ALA A 59 15.24 -13.90 5.01
CA ALA A 59 15.19 -15.32 4.67
C ALA A 59 16.52 -15.83 4.08
N SER A 60 17.13 -15.05 3.19
CA SER A 60 18.45 -15.36 2.62
C SER A 60 19.53 -15.41 3.70
N ALA A 61 19.54 -14.45 4.63
CA ALA A 61 20.47 -14.44 5.76
C ALA A 61 20.30 -15.66 6.67
N PHE A 62 19.06 -16.08 6.96
CA PHE A 62 18.79 -17.30 7.74
C PHE A 62 19.26 -18.56 7.02
N ASN A 63 19.08 -18.64 5.70
CA ASN A 63 19.64 -19.74 4.90
C ASN A 63 21.16 -19.79 4.97
N LEU A 64 21.84 -18.65 4.93
CA LEU A 64 23.30 -18.58 5.08
C LEU A 64 23.76 -19.02 6.47
N ILE A 65 23.07 -18.60 7.54
CA ILE A 65 23.37 -19.02 8.92
C ILE A 65 23.26 -20.54 9.07
N VAL A 66 22.18 -21.15 8.56
CA VAL A 66 21.99 -22.61 8.58
C VAL A 66 23.04 -23.31 7.69
N GLY A 67 23.42 -22.68 6.58
CA GLY A 67 24.46 -23.16 5.67
C GLY A 67 25.86 -23.22 6.28
N LEU A 68 26.17 -22.32 7.23
CA LEU A 68 27.50 -22.18 7.85
C LEU A 68 27.84 -23.26 8.89
N PHE A 69 26.86 -24.04 9.38
CA PHE A 69 27.11 -25.06 10.41
C PHE A 69 27.98 -26.21 9.87
N PRO A 70 29.14 -26.52 10.49
CA PRO A 70 29.98 -27.63 10.09
C PRO A 70 29.40 -28.97 10.58
N GLY A 71 29.14 -29.90 9.67
CA GLY A 71 28.72 -31.28 9.96
C GLY A 71 27.27 -31.60 9.58
N ILE A 72 27.08 -32.74 8.89
CA ILE A 72 25.76 -33.26 8.48
C ILE A 72 24.84 -33.49 9.69
N LEU A 73 25.39 -33.96 10.82
CA LEU A 73 24.61 -34.30 12.02
C LEU A 73 24.12 -33.06 12.77
N ALA A 74 24.95 -32.02 12.86
CA ALA A 74 24.58 -30.73 13.48
C ALA A 74 23.56 -29.96 12.62
N LYS A 75 23.69 -30.02 11.29
CA LYS A 75 22.69 -29.48 10.35
C LYS A 75 21.35 -30.20 10.43
N LEU A 76 21.34 -31.53 10.61
CA LEU A 76 20.10 -32.31 10.61
C LEU A 76 19.29 -32.15 11.90
N THR A 77 19.95 -32.04 13.06
CA THR A 77 19.26 -31.92 14.36
C THR A 77 19.04 -30.46 14.75
N ILE A 78 20.11 -29.72 15.04
CA ILE A 78 20.01 -28.31 15.47
C ILE A 78 19.60 -27.40 14.30
N GLY A 79 20.13 -27.66 13.11
CA GLY A 79 19.87 -26.84 11.93
C GLY A 79 18.43 -26.89 11.44
N LEU A 80 17.77 -28.07 11.50
CA LEU A 80 16.37 -28.21 11.09
C LEU A 80 15.41 -27.47 12.03
N VAL A 81 15.60 -27.62 13.35
CA VAL A 81 14.78 -26.93 14.36
C VAL A 81 14.96 -25.42 14.22
N LEU A 82 16.20 -24.95 14.09
CA LEU A 82 16.51 -23.53 13.95
C LEU A 82 15.99 -22.97 12.63
N PHE A 83 16.07 -23.73 11.53
CA PHE A 83 15.52 -23.35 10.24
C PHE A 83 14.01 -23.12 10.30
N ILE A 84 13.27 -24.04 10.91
CA ILE A 84 11.82 -23.95 11.08
C ILE A 84 11.46 -22.76 11.96
N LEU A 85 12.15 -22.59 13.09
CA LEU A 85 11.90 -21.48 14.02
C LEU A 85 12.16 -20.12 13.37
N LEU A 86 13.31 -19.95 12.72
CA LEU A 86 13.70 -18.71 12.05
C LEU A 86 12.76 -18.35 10.90
N HIS A 87 12.36 -19.33 10.09
CA HIS A 87 11.41 -19.11 8.99
C HIS A 87 9.99 -18.84 9.48
N ALA A 88 9.54 -19.52 10.55
CA ALA A 88 8.24 -19.27 11.15
C ALA A 88 8.14 -17.83 11.66
N ILE A 89 9.17 -17.34 12.36
CA ILE A 89 9.25 -15.96 12.83
C ILE A 89 9.32 -14.97 11.65
N ASN A 90 10.11 -15.28 10.61
CA ASN A 90 10.21 -14.42 9.43
C ASN A 90 8.86 -14.25 8.71
N ILE A 91 8.12 -15.34 8.52
CA ILE A 91 6.79 -15.32 7.90
C ILE A 91 5.82 -14.54 8.76
N PHE A 92 5.82 -14.76 10.08
CA PHE A 92 4.96 -14.05 11.01
C PHE A 92 5.21 -12.53 10.98
N LEU A 93 6.47 -12.10 11.06
CA LEU A 93 6.85 -10.69 11.01
C LEU A 93 6.53 -10.07 9.65
N SER A 94 6.77 -10.79 8.55
CA SER A 94 6.48 -10.31 7.19
C SER A 94 4.97 -10.11 6.97
N LEU A 95 4.14 -11.03 7.49
CA LEU A 95 2.68 -10.92 7.43
C LEU A 95 2.14 -9.75 8.26
N LEU A 96 2.59 -9.61 9.51
CA LEU A 96 2.20 -8.49 10.37
C LEU A 96 2.61 -7.14 9.78
N SER A 97 3.84 -7.06 9.27
CA SER A 97 4.36 -5.85 8.64
C SER A 97 3.55 -5.48 7.39
N GLY A 98 3.31 -6.45 6.50
CA GLY A 98 2.48 -6.26 5.30
C GLY A 98 1.05 -5.82 5.62
N TYR A 99 0.43 -6.41 6.64
CA TYR A 99 -0.92 -6.05 7.07
C TYR A 99 -1.03 -4.60 7.56
N VAL A 100 -0.18 -4.20 8.50
CA VAL A 100 -0.22 -2.84 9.08
C VAL A 100 0.15 -1.78 8.04
N HIS A 101 1.13 -2.06 7.17
CA HIS A 101 1.52 -1.12 6.13
C HIS A 101 0.48 -0.99 5.01
N GLY A 102 -0.17 -2.09 4.65
CA GLY A 102 -1.29 -2.08 3.70
C GLY A 102 -2.44 -1.24 4.24
N ALA A 103 -2.81 -1.42 5.52
CA ALA A 103 -3.85 -0.62 6.16
C ALA A 103 -3.53 0.88 6.15
N ARG A 104 -2.26 1.26 6.37
CA ARG A 104 -1.84 2.67 6.28
C ARG A 104 -2.01 3.25 4.87
N LEU A 105 -1.60 2.52 3.83
CA LEU A 105 -1.80 2.96 2.44
C LEU A 105 -3.28 3.16 2.15
N ILE A 106 -4.12 2.18 2.51
CA ILE A 106 -5.57 2.25 2.30
C ILE A 106 -6.14 3.49 3.00
N PHE A 107 -5.83 3.69 4.28
CA PHE A 107 -6.38 4.79 5.08
C PHE A 107 -5.96 6.18 4.59
N VAL A 108 -4.71 6.34 4.17
CA VAL A 108 -4.16 7.67 3.85
C VAL A 108 -4.30 8.02 2.37
N GLU A 109 -4.11 7.05 1.48
CA GLU A 109 -4.01 7.31 0.03
C GLU A 109 -5.32 6.97 -0.69
N PHE A 110 -6.04 5.93 -0.24
CA PHE A 110 -7.29 5.50 -0.88
C PHE A 110 -8.51 6.28 -0.37
N PHE A 111 -8.68 6.40 0.95
CA PHE A 111 -9.78 7.19 1.52
C PHE A 111 -9.66 8.69 1.22
N GLY A 112 -8.43 9.23 1.09
CA GLY A 112 -8.23 10.64 0.74
C GLY A 112 -8.66 11.02 -0.69
N LYS A 113 -8.71 10.06 -1.63
CA LYS A 113 -9.05 10.31 -3.05
C LYS A 113 -10.42 9.79 -3.47
N PHE A 114 -10.90 8.71 -2.86
CA PHE A 114 -12.12 8.01 -3.30
C PHE A 114 -13.26 8.02 -2.28
N TYR A 115 -13.04 8.58 -1.08
CA TYR A 115 -14.08 8.68 -0.06
C TYR A 115 -14.49 10.13 0.16
N GLU A 116 -15.62 10.52 -0.43
CA GLU A 116 -16.31 11.75 -0.05
C GLU A 116 -17.08 11.49 1.24
N GLY A 117 -16.63 12.10 2.34
CA GLY A 117 -17.33 12.04 3.62
C GLY A 117 -18.71 12.68 3.51
N GLY A 118 -19.75 12.02 4.03
CA GLY A 118 -21.11 12.58 4.04
C GLY A 118 -22.26 11.62 3.70
N GLY A 119 -22.00 10.32 3.55
CA GLY A 119 -23.06 9.33 3.35
C GLY A 119 -23.98 9.22 4.57
N LYS A 120 -25.31 9.32 4.37
CA LYS A 120 -26.28 9.02 5.42
C LYS A 120 -26.25 7.51 5.71
N PRO A 121 -26.07 7.07 6.96
CA PRO A 121 -26.14 5.65 7.27
C PRO A 121 -27.53 5.13 6.89
N PHE A 122 -27.57 4.04 6.13
CA PHE A 122 -28.82 3.41 5.74
C PHE A 122 -29.56 2.94 6.99
N GLN A 123 -30.67 3.61 7.32
CA GLN A 123 -31.59 3.15 8.34
C GLN A 123 -32.64 2.26 7.66
N PRO A 124 -32.58 0.92 7.85
CA PRO A 124 -33.61 0.07 7.31
C PRO A 124 -34.96 0.46 7.90
N LEU A 125 -36.00 0.49 7.06
CA LEU A 125 -37.38 0.66 7.48
C LEU A 125 -37.73 -0.48 8.44
N LYS A 126 -37.67 -0.23 9.75
CA LYS A 126 -38.27 -1.12 10.75
C LYS A 126 -39.78 -1.00 10.58
N ALA A 127 -40.47 -2.13 10.50
CA ALA A 127 -41.92 -2.14 10.61
C ALA A 127 -42.30 -1.49 11.95
N SER A 128 -43.32 -0.63 11.95
CA SER A 128 -43.83 -0.01 13.18
C SER A 128 -44.51 -1.09 14.02
N GLU A 129 -43.73 -1.80 14.84
CA GLU A 129 -44.20 -2.82 15.78
C GLU A 129 -44.94 -2.21 17.00
N LYS A 130 -45.41 -0.95 16.90
CA LYS A 130 -46.12 -0.27 18.00
C LYS A 130 -47.41 -0.99 18.40
N TYR A 131 -47.95 -1.85 17.53
CA TYR A 131 -49.16 -2.65 17.80
C TYR A 131 -49.06 -4.13 17.42
N ILE A 132 -47.87 -4.64 17.06
CA ILE A 132 -47.70 -6.05 16.69
C ILE A 132 -46.96 -6.77 17.81
N LYS A 133 -47.71 -7.52 18.62
CA LYS A 133 -47.16 -8.43 19.62
C LYS A 133 -46.62 -9.65 18.88
N VAL A 134 -45.30 -9.69 18.66
CA VAL A 134 -44.63 -10.88 18.14
C VAL A 134 -44.70 -11.96 19.22
N ILE A 135 -45.62 -12.92 19.05
CA ILE A 135 -45.68 -14.09 19.92
C ILE A 135 -44.62 -15.05 19.40
N THR A 136 -43.40 -14.94 19.93
CA THR A 136 -42.37 -15.95 19.73
C THR A 136 -42.82 -17.22 20.42
N LYS A 137 -43.30 -18.20 19.63
CA LYS A 137 -43.58 -19.54 20.13
C LYS A 137 -42.26 -20.31 20.16
N ASN A 138 -41.92 -20.74 21.37
CA ASN A 138 -40.76 -21.56 21.74
C ASN A 138 -40.64 -22.82 20.88
#